data_AF-A0A4R3DNT3-F1
#
_entry.id   AF-A0A4R3DNT3-F1
#
_cell.length_a   1.000
_cell.length_b   1.000
_cell.length_c   1.000
_cell.angle_alpha   90.00
_cell.angle_beta   90.00
_cell.angle_gamma   90.00
#
_symmetry.space_group_name_H-M   'P 1'
#
loop_
_entity.id
_entity.type
_entity.pdbx_description
1 polymer ?
#
loop_
_entity_poly.entity_id
_entity_poly.type
_entity_poly.pdbx_seq_one_letter_code
_entity_poly.pdbx_strand_id
1 'polypeptide(L)' 'MRLAFTLKARRDLQEIGDYIAKDSPVQALRFVDTLERRCAGLLVTPERYPLVAR' A
#
# COMPACT_ATOMS: atom_id res chain seq x y z
N MET A 1 -0.33 -1.57 18.63
CA MET A 1 -0.49 -2.40 17.41
C MET A 1 0.71 -2.21 16.51
N ARG A 2 1.03 -3.16 15.62
CA ARG A 2 2.16 -3.07 14.68
C ARG A 2 1.68 -3.33 13.26
N LEU A 3 2.08 -2.46 12.33
CA LEU A 3 1.87 -2.66 10.90
C LEU A 3 3.05 -3.43 10.33
N ALA A 4 2.77 -4.50 9.58
CA ALA A 4 3.77 -5.27 8.88
C ALA A 4 3.20 -5.73 7.53
N PHE A 5 4.02 -5.65 6.49
CA PHE A 5 3.71 -6.19 5.17
C PHE A 5 4.30 -7.60 5.04
N THR A 6 3.53 -8.52 4.48
CA THR A 6 4.06 -9.82 4.04
C THR A 6 5.04 -9.62 2.88
N LEU A 7 5.88 -10.63 2.61
CA LEU A 7 6.77 -10.59 1.44
C LEU A 7 5.99 -10.45 0.13
N LYS A 8 4.83 -11.10 0.03
CA LYS A 8 3.93 -10.96 -1.13
C LYS A 8 3.44 -9.52 -1.27
N ALA A 9 2.92 -8.92 -0.21
CA ALA A 9 2.41 -7.54 -0.27
C ALA A 9 3.50 -6.54 -0.65
N ARG A 10 4.75 -6.74 -0.20
CA ARG A 10 5.89 -5.89 -0.63
C ARG A 10 6.18 -6.03 -2.12
N ARG A 11 6.18 -7.26 -2.66
CA ARG A 11 6.33 -7.48 -4.11
C ARG A 11 5.20 -6.83 -4.90
N ASP A 12 3.97 -7.01 -4.44
CA ASP A 12 2.80 -6.41 -5.10
C ASP A 12 2.94 -4.87 -5.16
N LEU A 13 3.36 -4.21 -4.07
CA LEU A 13 3.63 -2.75 -4.07
C LEU A 13 4.76 -2.36 -5.03
N GLN A 14 5.82 -3.16 -5.09
CA GLN A 14 6.95 -2.92 -5.99
C GLN A 14 6.55 -3.08 -7.46
N GLU A 15 5.85 -4.16 -7.81
CA GLU A 15 5.38 -4.41 -9.19
C GLU A 15 4.42 -3.31 -9.67
N ILE A 16 3.52 -2.84 -8.80
CA ILE A 16 2.65 -1.69 -9.09
C ILE A 16 3.48 -0.43 -9.35
N GLY A 17 4.45 -0.14 -8.47
CA GLY A 17 5.36 1.00 -8.61
C GLY A 17 6.14 0.95 -9.93
N ASP A 18 6.76 -0.19 -10.22
CA ASP A 18 7.53 -0.43 -11.44
C ASP A 18 6.67 -0.29 -12.69
N TYR A 19 5.40 -0.73 -12.64
CA TYR A 19 4.46 -0.55 -13.74
C TYR A 19 4.14 0.92 -13.99
N ILE A 20 3.81 1.70 -12.95
CA ILE A 20 3.50 3.13 -13.06
C ILE A 20 4.74 3.93 -13.49
N ALA A 21 5.92 3.53 -13.03
CA ALA A 21 7.18 4.21 -13.32
C ALA A 21 7.56 4.21 -14.80
N LYS A 22 6.99 3.27 -15.60
CA LYS A 22 7.13 3.27 -17.07
C LYS A 22 6.61 4.55 -17.72
N ASP A 23 5.61 5.19 -17.10
CA ASP A 23 5.04 6.45 -17.54
C ASP A 23 5.54 7.63 -16.71
N SER A 24 5.50 7.51 -15.37
CA SER A 24 5.95 8.58 -14.47
C SER A 24 6.51 8.04 -13.15
N PRO A 25 7.84 8.10 -12.95
CA PRO A 25 8.47 7.69 -11.70
C PRO A 25 7.97 8.49 -10.48
N VAL A 26 7.66 9.78 -10.66
CA VAL A 26 7.11 10.62 -9.60
C VAL A 26 5.72 10.12 -9.17
N GLN A 27 4.87 9.72 -10.12
CA GLN A 27 3.56 9.16 -9.79
C GLN A 27 3.68 7.78 -9.12
N ALA A 28 4.64 6.95 -9.53
CA ALA A 28 4.89 5.65 -8.89
C ALA A 28 5.18 5.81 -7.39
N LEU A 29 6.12 6.71 -7.04
CA LEU A 29 6.45 7.00 -5.64
C LEU A 29 5.25 7.55 -4.87
N ARG A 30 4.51 8.51 -5.45
CA ARG A 30 3.31 9.08 -4.81
C ARG A 30 2.23 8.03 -4.56
N PHE A 31 2.03 7.11 -5.51
CA PHE A 31 1.02 6.08 -5.41
C PHE A 31 1.35 5.07 -4.30
N VAL A 32 2.60 4.56 -4.26
CA VAL A 32 3.05 3.64 -3.22
C VAL A 32 3.00 4.28 -1.83
N ASP A 33 3.50 5.52 -1.67
CA ASP A 33 3.43 6.27 -0.40
C ASP A 33 1.98 6.46 0.06
N THR A 34 1.05 6.70 -0.87
CA THR A 34 -0.38 6.82 -0.55
C THR A 34 -0.95 5.51 0.01
N LEU A 35 -0.60 4.36 -0.58
CA LEU A 35 -1.04 3.05 -0.08
C LEU A 35 -0.47 2.75 1.30
N GLU A 36 0.83 3.00 1.51
CA GLU A 36 1.47 2.80 2.81
C GLU A 36 0.85 3.68 3.90
N ARG A 37 0.56 4.95 3.60
CA ARG A 37 -0.14 5.86 4.53
C ARG A 37 -1.57 5.42 4.83
N ARG A 38 -2.28 4.85 3.84
CA ARG A 38 -3.62 4.27 4.06
C ARG A 38 -3.55 3.11 5.04
N CYS A 39 -2.59 2.19 4.87
CA CYS A 39 -2.33 1.10 5.81
C CYS A 39 -1.90 1.61 7.19
N ALA A 40 -1.05 2.65 7.27
CA ALA A 40 -0.63 3.23 8.54
C ALA A 40 -1.81 3.74 9.38
N GLY A 41 -2.88 4.23 8.75
CA GLY A 41 -4.09 4.64 9.48
C GLY A 41 -4.81 3.51 10.23
N LEU A 42 -4.55 2.24 9.89
CA LEU A 42 -5.06 1.09 10.65
C LEU A 42 -4.49 1.02 12.07
N LEU A 43 -3.33 1.63 12.32
CA LEU A 43 -2.75 1.71 13.66
C LEU A 43 -3.56 2.63 14.58
N VAL A 44 -4.25 3.61 14.01
CA VAL A 44 -5.09 4.57 14.73
C VAL A 44 -6.53 4.07 14.80
N THR A 45 -7.04 3.53 13.70
CA THR A 45 -8.40 3.01 13.59
C THR A 45 -8.36 1.62 12.94
N PRO A 46 -8.32 0.55 13.74
CA PRO A 46 -8.25 -0.83 13.21
C PRO A 46 -9.41 -1.18 12.28
N GLU A 47 -10.61 -0.68 12.59
CA GLU A 47 -11.86 -0.90 11.86
C GLU A 47 -12.05 0.07 10.66
N ARG A 48 -10.97 0.71 10.17
CA ARG A 48 -11.05 1.81 9.18
C ARG A 48 -11.70 1.39 7.86
N TYR A 49 -11.65 0.10 7.53
CA TYR A 49 -12.20 -0.45 6.30
C TYR A 49 -13.19 -1.56 6.62
N PRO A 50 -14.28 -1.70 5.84
CA PRO A 50 -15.22 -2.78 6.03
C PRO A 50 -14.55 -4.13 5.80
N LEU A 51 -14.98 -5.15 6.54
CA LEU A 51 -14.60 -6.53 6.26
C LEU A 51 -15.19 -6.95 4.91
N VAL A 52 -14.34 -7.40 3.99
CA VAL A 52 -14.76 -7.92 2.69
C VAL A 52 -14.74 -9.44 2.78
N ALA A 53 -15.86 -10.08 2.43
CA ALA A 53 -15.93 -11.54 2.35
C ALA A 53 -14.97 -12.05 1.28
N ARG A 54 -14.26 -13.15 1.58
CA ARG A 54 -13.33 -13.80 0.65
C ARG A 54 -14.05 -14.62 -0.39
#